data_AF-A0A7F8QM47-F1
#
_entry.id   AF-A0A7F8QM47-F1
#
_cell.length_a   1.000
_cell.length_b   1.000
_cell.length_c   1.000
_cell.angle_alpha   90.00
_cell.angle_beta   90.00
_cell.angle_gamma   90.00
#
_symmetry.space_group_name_H-M   'P 1'
#
loop_
_entity.id
_entity.type
_entity.pdbx_description
1 polymer ?
#
loop_
_entity_poly.entity_id
_entity_poly.type
_entity_poly.pdbx_seq_one_letter_code
_entity_poly.pdbx_strand_id
1 'polypeptide(L)'
;MPTVISASVAPRTGAEPRSPGPIPQLGQGKTTEAGGANPSGIYSAIISRNFPIIGVKEKTFEQLRKKCLEKKVLYLDPEFPPDETSLFYSQKFPIQFIWKRPPEICENPRFIIGGANRTDICQGDLGDCWFLAAIACLTLNERLLFRVIPHDQSFTENYAGIFHFQPWKLLMSWN
;
A
#
# COMPACT_ATOMS: atom_id res chain seq x y z
N MET A 1 -50.46 -17.79 -7.24
CA MET A 1 -49.74 -19.07 -7.42
C MET A 1 -48.31 -18.73 -7.83
N PRO A 2 -47.31 -18.74 -6.93
CA PRO A 2 -45.92 -18.58 -7.34
C PRO A 2 -45.31 -19.95 -7.65
N THR A 3 -44.88 -20.13 -8.89
CA THR A 3 -44.19 -21.32 -9.40
C THR A 3 -42.77 -21.38 -8.84
N VAL A 4 -42.45 -22.46 -8.14
CA VAL A 4 -41.12 -22.76 -7.57
C VAL A 4 -40.20 -23.26 -8.68
N ILE A 5 -39.06 -22.58 -8.87
CA ILE A 5 -37.99 -23.04 -9.77
C ILE A 5 -37.10 -24.01 -8.99
N SER A 6 -37.11 -25.28 -9.41
CA SER A 6 -36.30 -26.37 -8.85
C SER A 6 -34.86 -26.27 -9.35
N ALA A 7 -33.89 -26.12 -8.43
CA ALA A 7 -32.47 -26.19 -8.76
C ALA A 7 -32.02 -27.65 -8.91
N SER A 8 -31.73 -28.07 -10.14
CA SER A 8 -31.18 -29.40 -10.41
C SER A 8 -29.67 -29.41 -10.11
N VAL A 9 -29.26 -30.32 -9.22
CA VAL A 9 -27.88 -30.50 -8.75
C VAL A 9 -27.05 -31.24 -9.81
N ALA A 10 -25.87 -30.72 -10.12
CA ALA A 10 -24.92 -31.33 -11.05
C ALA A 10 -24.36 -32.67 -10.51
N PRO A 11 -24.07 -33.68 -11.37
CA PRO A 11 -23.58 -34.98 -10.93
C PRO A 11 -22.20 -34.92 -10.28
N ARG A 12 -22.01 -35.73 -9.24
CA ARG A 12 -20.78 -35.91 -8.48
C ARG A 12 -19.73 -36.59 -9.36
N THR A 13 -18.61 -35.93 -9.62
CA THR A 13 -17.42 -36.56 -10.19
C THR A 13 -16.72 -37.36 -9.09
N GLY A 14 -16.62 -38.68 -9.29
CA GLY A 14 -15.88 -39.59 -8.44
C GLY A 14 -14.37 -39.47 -8.69
N ALA A 15 -13.64 -38.94 -7.72
CA ALA A 15 -12.20 -39.11 -7.62
C ALA A 15 -11.89 -39.51 -6.18
N GLU A 16 -11.52 -40.78 -5.99
CA GLU A 16 -11.07 -41.31 -4.70
C GLU A 16 -9.77 -40.63 -4.21
N PRO A 17 -9.58 -40.45 -2.89
CA PRO A 17 -8.32 -39.99 -2.34
C PRO A 17 -7.29 -41.14 -2.34
N ARG A 18 -6.21 -41.00 -3.13
CA ARG A 18 -5.05 -41.91 -3.05
C ARG A 18 -4.22 -41.59 -1.80
N SER A 19 -3.93 -42.63 -1.00
CA SER A 19 -3.09 -42.58 0.20
C SER A 19 -1.64 -42.12 -0.08
N PRO A 20 -0.98 -41.39 0.85
CA PRO A 20 0.45 -41.10 0.75
C PRO A 20 1.28 -42.37 1.04
N GLY A 21 2.19 -42.72 0.12
CA GLY A 21 3.15 -43.81 0.29
C GLY A 21 4.29 -43.48 1.28
N PRO A 22 5.13 -44.46 1.65
CA PRO A 22 6.11 -44.33 2.74
C PRO A 22 7.32 -43.47 2.35
N ILE A 23 7.85 -42.74 3.35
CA ILE A 23 9.05 -41.90 3.30
C ILE A 23 10.32 -42.78 3.25
N PRO A 24 11.23 -42.63 2.29
CA PRO A 24 12.55 -43.24 2.35
C PRO A 24 13.51 -42.45 3.26
N GLN A 25 14.22 -43.17 4.13
CA GLN A 25 15.18 -42.65 5.10
C GLN A 25 16.54 -42.24 4.50
N LEU A 26 17.19 -41.37 5.27
CA LEU A 26 18.51 -40.75 5.14
C LEU A 26 19.66 -41.78 5.10
N GLY A 27 20.51 -41.71 4.07
CA GLY A 27 21.78 -42.43 3.97
C GLY A 27 22.97 -41.47 3.88
N GLN A 28 23.93 -41.61 4.80
CA GLN A 28 25.20 -40.87 4.85
C GLN A 28 26.14 -41.21 3.67
N GLY A 29 26.82 -40.20 3.13
CA GLY A 29 27.95 -40.34 2.19
C GLY A 29 28.84 -39.09 2.21
N LYS A 30 30.14 -39.30 2.43
CA LYS A 30 31.22 -38.36 2.80
C LYS A 30 31.70 -37.38 1.69
N THR A 31 32.00 -36.15 2.12
CA THR A 31 33.07 -35.18 1.76
C THR A 31 33.65 -35.09 0.33
N THR A 32 33.57 -33.88 -0.27
CA THR A 32 34.75 -33.05 -0.65
C THR A 32 34.39 -31.56 -0.81
N GLU A 33 35.41 -30.71 -0.74
CA GLU A 33 35.49 -29.27 -0.46
C GLU A 33 34.92 -28.30 -1.53
N ALA A 34 34.47 -27.11 -1.07
CA ALA A 34 35.04 -25.79 -1.42
C ALA A 34 33.98 -24.65 -1.36
N GLY A 35 34.37 -23.50 -0.79
CA GLY A 35 33.79 -22.19 -1.11
C GLY A 35 32.89 -21.59 -0.03
N GLY A 36 33.46 -20.69 0.79
CA GLY A 36 32.71 -19.88 1.74
C GLY A 36 31.71 -18.94 1.05
N ALA A 37 30.48 -18.92 1.56
CA ALA A 37 29.45 -17.96 1.17
C ALA A 37 29.02 -17.14 2.38
N ASN A 38 29.49 -15.89 2.38
CA ASN A 38 29.14 -14.82 3.29
C ASN A 38 27.61 -14.56 3.25
N PRO A 39 26.86 -14.50 4.37
CA PRO A 39 25.40 -14.34 4.35
C PRO A 39 24.93 -12.91 4.01
N SER A 40 25.82 -12.07 3.50
CA SER A 40 25.63 -10.62 3.36
C SER A 40 25.11 -10.15 1.99
N GLY A 41 24.80 -11.06 1.05
CA GLY A 41 24.43 -10.69 -0.32
C GLY A 41 22.96 -10.34 -0.58
N ILE A 42 22.02 -10.86 0.21
CA ILE A 42 20.59 -10.75 -0.12
C ILE A 42 19.93 -9.57 0.61
N TYR A 43 20.28 -9.35 1.88
CA TYR A 43 19.75 -8.23 2.66
C TYR A 43 20.34 -6.88 2.25
N SER A 44 21.60 -6.84 1.80
CA SER A 44 22.25 -5.62 1.30
C SER A 44 21.63 -5.13 -0.02
N ALA A 45 21.26 -6.05 -0.91
CA ALA A 45 20.61 -5.73 -2.18
C ALA A 45 19.19 -5.15 -2.02
N ILE A 46 18.51 -5.43 -0.90
CA ILE A 46 17.17 -4.89 -0.60
C ILE A 46 17.27 -3.43 -0.12
N ILE A 47 18.28 -3.11 0.69
CA ILE A 47 18.48 -1.73 1.20
C ILE A 47 19.01 -0.81 0.09
N SER A 48 19.80 -1.35 -0.84
CA SER A 48 20.44 -0.57 -1.91
C SER A 48 19.51 -0.15 -3.07
N ARG A 49 18.20 -0.44 -3.03
CA ARG A 49 17.26 -0.19 -4.14
C ARG A 49 16.36 1.04 -3.97
N ASN A 50 16.54 1.80 -2.89
CA ASN A 50 15.89 3.10 -2.69
C ASN A 50 16.62 4.26 -3.40
N PHE A 51 17.38 4.01 -4.47
CA PHE A 51 17.98 5.12 -5.21
C PHE A 51 16.90 5.90 -5.98
N PRO A 52 16.86 7.24 -5.85
CA PRO A 52 15.96 8.08 -6.62
C PRO A 52 16.22 7.91 -8.12
N ILE A 53 15.15 7.95 -8.91
CA ILE A 53 15.21 7.85 -10.37
C ILE A 53 16.13 8.94 -10.91
N ILE A 54 17.14 8.54 -11.68
CA ILE A 54 18.16 9.42 -12.26
C ILE A 54 17.46 10.44 -13.18
N GLY A 55 17.51 11.73 -12.83
CA GLY A 55 17.15 12.84 -13.73
C GLY A 55 16.25 13.92 -13.13
N VAL A 56 15.54 13.65 -12.04
CA VAL A 56 14.76 14.67 -11.30
C VAL A 56 15.30 14.70 -9.87
N LYS A 57 15.73 15.88 -9.42
CA LYS A 57 16.09 16.09 -8.01
C LYS A 57 14.77 16.15 -7.23
N GLU A 58 14.11 15.01 -7.06
CA GLU A 58 12.92 14.88 -6.24
C GLU A 58 13.26 15.42 -4.85
N LYS A 59 12.51 16.44 -4.42
CA LYS A 59 12.68 16.98 -3.08
C LYS A 59 12.11 15.95 -2.13
N THR A 60 12.87 15.63 -1.09
CA THR A 60 12.37 14.68 -0.09
C THR A 60 11.21 15.31 0.68
N PHE A 61 10.34 14.46 1.22
CA PHE A 61 9.26 14.86 2.14
C PHE A 61 9.78 15.83 3.23
N GLU A 62 10.91 15.50 3.86
CA GLU A 62 11.52 16.31 4.91
C GLU A 62 11.92 17.72 4.45
N GLN A 63 12.50 17.83 3.24
CA GLN A 63 12.90 19.12 2.68
C GLN A 63 11.68 20.00 2.38
N LEU A 64 10.61 19.40 1.86
CA LEU A 64 9.35 20.10 1.58
C LEU A 64 8.67 20.53 2.87
N ARG A 65 8.52 19.63 3.85
CA ARG A 65 7.94 19.91 5.17
C ARG A 65 8.69 21.04 5.87
N LYS A 66 10.02 20.95 5.96
CA LYS A 66 10.86 21.98 6.60
C LYS A 66 10.66 23.35 5.94
N LYS A 67 10.70 23.42 4.61
CA LYS A 67 10.51 24.67 3.87
C LYS A 67 9.14 25.30 4.13
N CYS A 68 8.08 24.49 4.18
CA CYS A 68 6.72 24.95 4.46
C CYS A 68 6.58 25.48 5.90
N LEU A 69 7.17 24.77 6.88
CA LEU A 69 7.21 25.22 8.28
C LEU A 69 7.96 26.55 8.45
N GLU A 70 9.14 26.68 7.84
CA GLU A 70 9.95 27.91 7.88
C GLU A 70 9.20 29.11 7.29
N LYS A 71 8.45 28.89 6.20
CA LYS A 71 7.66 29.93 5.54
C LYS A 71 6.29 30.16 6.15
N LYS A 72 5.86 29.32 7.10
CA LYS A 72 4.50 29.31 7.68
C LYS A 72 3.41 29.22 6.61
N VAL A 73 3.61 28.37 5.61
CA VAL A 73 2.63 28.10 4.55
C VAL A 73 2.29 26.62 4.51
N LEU A 74 1.06 26.29 4.12
CA LEU A 74 0.66 24.92 3.88
C LEU A 74 1.13 24.47 2.49
N TYR A 75 1.63 23.23 2.41
CA TYR A 75 2.10 22.65 1.18
C TYR A 75 0.97 22.50 0.15
N LEU A 76 1.28 22.82 -1.10
CA LEU A 76 0.46 22.58 -2.28
C LEU A 76 1.31 21.76 -3.22
N ASP A 77 0.81 20.59 -3.62
CA ASP A 77 1.51 19.71 -4.54
C ASP A 77 1.39 20.26 -5.97
N PRO A 78 2.50 20.64 -6.64
CA PRO A 78 2.44 21.13 -8.01
C PRO A 78 2.19 20.01 -9.03
N GLU A 79 2.48 18.76 -8.70
CA GLU A 79 2.29 17.60 -9.60
C GLU A 79 0.91 16.95 -9.41
N PHE A 80 0.23 17.26 -8.30
CA PHE A 80 -1.12 16.80 -8.00
C PHE A 80 -1.97 17.93 -7.37
N PRO A 81 -2.33 18.97 -8.16
CA PRO A 81 -3.03 20.14 -7.65
C PRO A 81 -4.47 19.82 -7.21
N PRO A 82 -5.06 20.57 -6.25
CA PRO A 82 -6.42 20.35 -5.79
C PRO A 82 -7.46 20.95 -6.77
N ASP A 83 -7.47 20.46 -8.01
CA ASP A 83 -8.40 20.87 -9.06
C ASP A 83 -8.88 19.65 -9.88
N GLU A 84 -9.65 19.90 -10.94
CA GLU A 84 -10.24 18.82 -11.77
C GLU A 84 -9.19 17.96 -12.49
N THR A 85 -7.97 18.45 -12.72
CA THR A 85 -6.92 17.71 -13.42
C THR A 85 -6.41 16.53 -12.60
N SER A 86 -6.51 16.61 -11.27
CA SER A 86 -6.19 15.52 -10.34
C SER A 86 -7.36 14.55 -10.11
N LEU A 87 -8.59 14.94 -10.48
CA LEU A 87 -9.78 14.09 -10.31
C LEU A 87 -10.05 13.23 -11.53
N PHE A 88 -9.95 13.80 -12.73
CA PHE A 88 -10.45 13.18 -13.95
C PHE A 88 -9.46 13.30 -15.10
N TYR A 89 -9.29 12.21 -15.84
CA TYR A 89 -8.59 12.22 -17.13
C TYR A 89 -9.53 12.23 -18.34
N SER A 90 -10.81 11.86 -18.14
CA SER A 90 -11.79 11.73 -19.25
C SER A 90 -13.23 12.04 -18.82
N GLN A 91 -13.80 11.24 -17.93
CA GLN A 91 -15.19 11.36 -17.50
C GLN A 91 -15.32 12.27 -16.27
N LYS A 92 -16.11 13.33 -16.39
CA LYS A 92 -16.47 14.21 -15.27
C LYS A 92 -17.76 13.71 -14.61
N PHE A 93 -17.83 13.84 -13.29
CA PHE A 93 -19.08 13.66 -12.57
C PHE A 93 -19.93 14.94 -12.66
N PRO A 94 -21.27 14.83 -12.69
CA PRO A 94 -22.17 15.98 -12.77
C PRO A 94 -22.28 16.78 -11.45
N ILE A 95 -21.32 16.61 -10.54
CA ILE A 95 -21.28 17.22 -9.21
C ILE A 95 -19.99 18.03 -9.11
N GLN A 96 -20.09 19.24 -8.55
CA GLN A 96 -18.90 20.05 -8.25
C GLN A 96 -18.26 19.61 -6.93
N PHE A 97 -16.95 19.37 -6.97
CA PHE A 97 -16.16 19.04 -5.79
C PHE A 97 -15.46 20.28 -5.23
N ILE A 98 -15.49 20.42 -3.91
CA ILE A 98 -14.73 21.44 -3.19
C ILE A 98 -13.63 20.73 -2.41
N TRP A 99 -12.38 21.05 -2.70
CA TRP A 99 -11.23 20.51 -1.98
C TRP A 99 -11.11 21.18 -0.61
N LYS A 100 -11.03 20.36 0.44
CA LYS A 100 -10.82 20.80 1.83
C LYS A 100 -9.72 19.97 2.48
N ARG A 101 -8.90 20.62 3.28
CA ARG A 101 -7.94 19.98 4.19
C ARG A 101 -8.67 19.47 5.43
N PRO A 102 -8.16 18.44 6.12
CA PRO A 102 -8.81 17.91 7.32
C PRO A 102 -9.13 18.95 8.42
N PRO A 103 -8.27 19.96 8.72
CA PRO A 103 -8.61 21.02 9.66
C PRO A 103 -9.78 21.94 9.23
N GLU A 104 -10.19 21.91 7.96
CA GLU A 104 -11.35 22.66 7.43
C GLU A 104 -12.65 21.83 7.46
N ILE A 105 -12.54 20.55 7.83
CA ILE A 105 -13.64 19.58 7.89
C ILE A 105 -14.07 19.34 9.35
N CYS A 106 -13.10 19.23 10.26
CA CYS A 106 -13.37 19.04 11.69
C CYS A 106 -12.35 19.77 12.57
N GLU A 107 -12.71 20.04 13.82
CA GLU A 107 -11.90 20.84 14.77
C GLU A 107 -10.60 20.16 15.21
N ASN A 108 -10.62 18.83 15.38
CA ASN A 108 -9.50 18.06 15.92
C ASN A 108 -9.14 16.88 14.99
N PRO A 109 -8.62 17.13 13.79
CA PRO A 109 -8.22 16.05 12.89
C PRO A 109 -7.06 15.25 13.50
N ARG A 110 -7.11 13.93 13.34
CA ARG A 110 -6.08 12.99 13.78
C ARG A 110 -5.72 12.10 12.61
N PHE A 111 -4.43 11.80 12.46
CA PHE A 111 -3.95 10.99 11.35
C PHE A 111 -4.33 9.51 11.54
N ILE A 112 -4.03 8.96 12.72
CA ILE A 112 -4.43 7.62 13.15
C ILE A 112 -4.85 7.72 14.63
N ILE A 113 -5.99 7.11 15.00
CA ILE A 113 -6.49 7.04 16.38
C ILE A 113 -6.58 5.58 16.78
N GLY A 114 -5.90 5.18 17.87
CA GLY A 114 -5.99 3.80 18.37
C GLY A 114 -5.38 2.72 17.45
N GLY A 115 -4.56 3.12 16.48
CA GLY A 115 -4.00 2.24 15.45
C GLY A 115 -4.86 2.19 14.19
N ALA A 116 -4.22 1.98 13.04
CA ALA A 116 -4.93 1.89 11.76
C ALA A 116 -5.51 0.48 11.59
N ASN A 117 -6.82 0.42 11.41
CA ASN A 117 -7.59 -0.81 11.45
C ASN A 117 -8.59 -0.87 10.29
N ARG A 118 -9.11 -2.07 9.98
CA ARG A 118 -10.04 -2.26 8.87
C ARG A 118 -11.35 -1.46 8.98
N THR A 119 -11.73 -1.02 10.17
CA THR A 119 -12.96 -0.22 10.39
C THR A 119 -12.77 1.25 10.05
N ASP A 120 -11.52 1.69 9.87
CA ASP A 120 -11.19 3.04 9.39
C ASP A 120 -11.41 3.18 7.87
N ILE A 121 -11.75 2.09 7.18
CA ILE A 121 -11.81 2.01 5.72
C ILE A 121 -13.27 1.84 5.29
N CYS A 122 -13.84 2.91 4.75
CA CYS A 122 -15.17 2.95 4.17
C CYS A 122 -15.08 3.42 2.72
N GLN A 123 -15.74 2.70 1.81
CA GLN A 123 -15.77 3.09 0.39
C GLN A 123 -16.65 4.33 0.19
N GLY A 124 -16.15 5.28 -0.61
CA GLY A 124 -16.92 6.42 -1.10
C GLY A 124 -17.61 6.12 -2.45
N ASP A 125 -17.80 7.16 -3.26
CA ASP A 125 -18.47 7.03 -4.57
C ASP A 125 -17.54 6.53 -5.70
N LEU A 126 -16.26 6.29 -5.41
CA LEU A 126 -15.29 5.76 -6.37
C LEU A 126 -15.36 4.24 -6.46
N GLY A 127 -15.22 3.69 -7.67
CA GLY A 127 -15.22 2.26 -7.96
C GLY A 127 -13.89 1.56 -7.64
N ASP A 128 -13.27 1.85 -6.51
CA ASP A 128 -11.92 1.41 -6.11
C ASP A 128 -11.93 0.36 -4.98
N CYS A 129 -13.03 -0.38 -4.82
CA CYS A 129 -13.19 -1.40 -3.77
C CYS A 129 -12.04 -2.42 -3.71
N TRP A 130 -11.44 -2.75 -4.86
CA TRP A 130 -10.28 -3.64 -4.98
C TRP A 130 -9.05 -3.09 -4.25
N PHE A 131 -8.86 -1.77 -4.27
CA PHE A 131 -7.77 -1.09 -3.58
C PHE A 131 -8.05 -1.01 -2.07
N LEU A 132 -9.27 -0.62 -1.69
CA LEU A 132 -9.67 -0.54 -0.27
C LEU A 132 -9.60 -1.90 0.42
N ALA A 133 -9.99 -2.98 -0.25
CA ALA A 133 -9.84 -4.33 0.26
C ALA A 133 -8.37 -4.69 0.53
N ALA A 134 -7.44 -4.27 -0.34
CA ALA A 134 -6.02 -4.47 -0.13
C ALA A 134 -5.49 -3.69 1.09
N ILE A 135 -5.92 -2.43 1.28
CA ILE A 135 -5.56 -1.64 2.48
C ILE A 135 -6.13 -2.30 3.73
N ALA A 136 -7.39 -2.76 3.70
CA ALA A 136 -8.01 -3.43 4.84
C ALA A 136 -7.24 -4.69 5.24
N CYS A 137 -6.80 -5.50 4.27
CA CYS A 137 -5.90 -6.63 4.51
C CYS A 137 -4.54 -6.18 5.08
N LEU A 138 -3.99 -5.07 4.61
CA LEU A 138 -2.73 -4.51 5.12
C LEU A 138 -2.82 -4.13 6.61
N THR A 139 -3.96 -3.63 7.08
CA THR A 139 -4.17 -3.30 8.50
C THR A 139 -4.07 -4.51 9.44
N LEU A 140 -4.21 -5.74 8.93
CA LEU A 140 -4.05 -6.96 9.72
C LEU A 140 -2.58 -7.28 10.05
N ASN A 141 -1.63 -6.59 9.40
CA ASN A 141 -0.20 -6.75 9.65
C ASN A 141 0.46 -5.37 9.86
N GLU A 142 0.49 -4.93 11.11
CA GLU A 142 1.07 -3.65 11.52
C GLU A 142 2.49 -3.44 10.99
N ARG A 143 3.33 -4.48 11.00
CA ARG A 143 4.72 -4.37 10.53
C ARG A 143 4.80 -4.04 9.04
N LEU A 144 3.91 -4.58 8.22
CA LEU A 144 3.84 -4.24 6.80
C LEU A 144 3.17 -2.89 6.58
N LEU A 145 2.12 -2.59 7.36
CA LEU A 145 1.45 -1.31 7.32
C LEU A 145 2.42 -0.15 7.57
N PHE A 146 3.31 -0.26 8.56
CA PHE A 146 4.27 0.79 8.91
C PHE A 146 5.40 0.99 7.89
N ARG A 147 5.55 0.03 6.95
CA ARG A 147 6.40 0.24 5.77
C ARG A 147 5.72 1.08 4.71
N VAL A 148 4.39 1.12 4.68
CA VAL A 148 3.61 1.88 3.70
C VAL A 148 3.18 3.24 4.27
N ILE A 149 2.84 3.29 5.56
CA ILE A 149 2.38 4.48 6.28
C ILE A 149 3.37 4.78 7.41
N PRO A 150 4.32 5.71 7.20
CA PRO A 150 5.23 6.18 8.25
C PRO A 150 4.46 6.83 9.41
N HIS A 151 4.88 6.55 10.64
CA HIS A 151 4.19 6.99 11.86
C HIS A 151 4.43 8.43 12.29
N ASP A 152 5.46 9.07 11.74
CA ASP A 152 5.92 10.41 12.10
C ASP A 152 5.10 11.53 11.43
N GLN A 153 3.79 11.27 11.30
CA GLN A 153 2.83 12.10 10.59
C GLN A 153 1.69 12.49 11.53
N SER A 154 1.44 13.79 11.65
CA SER A 154 0.45 14.33 12.58
C SER A 154 -0.15 15.63 12.07
N PHE A 155 -1.37 15.92 12.52
CA PHE A 155 -2.01 17.23 12.33
C PHE A 155 -1.65 18.22 13.45
N THR A 156 -1.15 17.75 14.60
CA THR A 156 -0.85 18.61 15.76
C THR A 156 0.62 18.97 15.87
N GLU A 157 1.52 18.14 15.38
CA GLU A 157 2.97 18.32 15.49
C GLU A 157 3.59 18.47 14.11
N ASN A 158 4.39 19.52 13.92
CA ASN A 158 5.09 19.81 12.66
C ASN A 158 4.20 19.78 11.42
N TYR A 159 2.92 20.11 11.59
CA TYR A 159 1.94 20.11 10.51
C TYR A 159 2.24 21.24 9.51
N ALA A 160 2.45 20.85 8.26
CA ALA A 160 2.69 21.77 7.15
C ALA A 160 1.79 21.47 5.94
N GLY A 161 0.68 20.76 6.15
CA GLY A 161 -0.23 20.39 5.06
C GLY A 161 0.34 19.38 4.06
N ILE A 162 1.34 18.59 4.45
CA ILE A 162 2.00 17.56 3.64
C ILE A 162 2.06 16.24 4.41
N PHE A 163 1.85 15.14 3.69
CA PHE A 163 1.94 13.75 4.17
C PHE A 163 2.71 12.93 3.13
N HIS A 164 3.19 11.74 3.50
CA HIS A 164 3.84 10.82 2.58
C HIS A 164 3.51 9.35 2.88
N PHE A 165 3.61 8.54 1.84
CA PHE A 165 3.35 7.11 1.85
C PHE A 165 4.41 6.40 0.99
N GLN A 166 4.63 5.12 1.24
CA GLN A 166 5.64 4.31 0.55
C GLN A 166 4.99 3.11 -0.15
N PRO A 167 4.40 3.31 -1.35
CA PRO A 167 3.89 2.19 -2.14
C PRO A 167 5.05 1.35 -2.69
N TRP A 168 4.84 0.04 -2.79
CA TRP A 168 5.76 -0.82 -3.53
C TRP A 168 5.57 -0.59 -5.04
N LYS A 169 6.63 -0.15 -5.73
CA LYS A 169 6.66 -0.03 -7.19
C LYS A 169 7.61 -1.08 -7.77
N LEU A 170 7.10 -1.96 -8.62
CA LEU A 170 7.95 -2.85 -9.40
C LEU A 170 8.41 -2.10 -10.66
N LEU A 171 9.67 -1.69 -10.67
CA LEU A 171 10.33 -1.22 -11.89
C LEU A 171 10.83 -2.45 -12.68
N MET A 172 10.09 -2.83 -13.72
CA MET A 172 10.65 -3.69 -14.76
C MET A 172 11.32 -2.79 -15.80
N SER A 173 12.66 -2.80 -15.82
CA SER A 173 13.40 -2.24 -16.95
C SER A 173 13.37 -3.26 -18.07
N TRP A 174 12.70 -2.92 -19.17
CA TRP A 174 12.92 -3.61 -20.44
C TRP A 174 14.23 -3.05 -21.01
N ASN A 175 15.24 -3.92 -21.14
CA ASN A 175 16.48 -3.62 -21.86
C ASN A 175 16.25 -3.79 -23.36
#